data_AF-A0A6P2RDN2-F1
#
_entry.id   AF-A0A6P2RDN2-F1
#
_cell.length_a   1.000
_cell.length_b   1.000
_cell.length_c   1.000
_cell.angle_alpha   90.00
_cell.angle_beta   90.00
_cell.angle_gamma   90.00
#
_symmetry.space_group_name_H-M   'P 1'
#
loop_
_entity.id
_entity.type
_entity.pdbx_description
1 polymer ?
#
loop_
_entity_poly.entity_id
_entity_poly.type
_entity_poly.pdbx_seq_one_letter_code
_entity_poly.pdbx_strand_id
1 'polypeptide(L)'
;MKADTKELRSNFEKALQFFLKGEFAGHPGVKVTKNKITVSHKESGAVATLHFEYLANIRAYETIIFVEHPTLRAELDRIGPPYPSNLPNAKLVYSMSTVTEDDACPLLPVTEQGIETTCQGLLRRLREIDLPIVSNLLNLGPGLVNDVIARPKYYSYPVPLIFVALRSNGMKPDEDVLARILSEQTLGYTNHREQKESFNMQLLGSVGS
;
A
#
# COMPACT_ATOMS: atom_id res chain seq x y z
N MET A 1 32.29 -25.13 -0.23
CA MET A 1 31.51 -24.85 -1.46
C MET A 1 30.77 -23.54 -1.23
N LYS A 2 30.99 -22.50 -2.05
CA LYS A 2 30.11 -21.33 -2.03
C LYS A 2 28.79 -21.78 -2.65
N ALA A 3 27.69 -21.76 -1.90
CA ALA A 3 26.37 -22.04 -2.44
C ALA A 3 26.09 -21.09 -3.62
N ASP A 4 25.54 -21.62 -4.71
CA ASP A 4 25.15 -20.81 -5.87
C ASP A 4 24.09 -19.79 -5.44
N THR A 5 24.13 -18.56 -5.95
CA THR A 5 23.14 -17.52 -5.60
C THR A 5 21.73 -17.97 -5.95
N LYS A 6 21.58 -18.76 -7.02
CA LYS A 6 20.30 -19.36 -7.41
C LYS A 6 19.79 -20.35 -6.35
N GLU A 7 20.69 -21.14 -5.75
CA GLU A 7 20.37 -22.11 -4.70
C GLU A 7 19.98 -21.39 -3.41
N LEU A 8 20.78 -20.41 -2.97
CA LEU A 8 20.47 -19.57 -1.81
C LEU A 8 19.11 -18.89 -1.93
N ARG A 9 18.82 -18.30 -3.10
CA ARG A 9 17.52 -17.70 -3.40
C ARG A 9 16.39 -18.72 -3.30
N SER A 10 16.53 -19.86 -3.98
CA SER A 10 15.51 -20.91 -3.97
C SER A 10 15.22 -21.41 -2.56
N ASN A 11 16.25 -21.56 -1.72
CA ASN A 11 16.11 -21.99 -0.33
C ASN A 11 15.38 -20.94 0.50
N PHE A 12 15.77 -19.67 0.39
CA PHE A 12 15.08 -18.58 1.09
C PHE A 12 13.62 -18.43 0.64
N GLU A 13 13.33 -18.39 -0.65
CA GLU A 13 11.96 -18.23 -1.18
C GLU A 13 11.02 -19.34 -0.70
N LYS A 14 11.51 -20.59 -0.65
CA LYS A 14 10.75 -21.74 -0.12
C LYS A 14 10.50 -21.59 1.38
N ALA A 15 11.53 -21.20 2.14
CA ALA A 15 11.41 -20.99 3.58
C ALA A 15 10.42 -19.86 3.89
N LEU A 16 10.54 -18.72 3.21
CA LEU A 16 9.62 -17.59 3.33
C LEU A 16 8.18 -17.99 3.01
N GLN A 17 7.97 -18.72 1.91
CA GLN A 17 6.64 -19.20 1.55
C GLN A 17 6.05 -20.12 2.63
N PHE A 18 6.83 -21.08 3.12
CA PHE A 18 6.38 -22.01 4.17
C PHE A 18 6.03 -21.26 5.45
N PHE A 19 6.92 -20.36 5.89
CA PHE A 19 6.74 -19.54 7.07
C PHE A 19 5.47 -18.68 6.99
N LEU A 20 5.32 -17.89 5.93
CA LEU A 20 4.15 -17.03 5.76
C LEU A 20 2.84 -17.83 5.60
N LYS A 21 2.87 -19.02 4.98
CA LYS A 21 1.70 -19.90 4.94
C LYS A 21 1.27 -20.35 6.33
N GLY A 22 2.21 -20.64 7.21
CA GLY A 22 1.92 -20.96 8.62
C GLY A 22 1.32 -19.77 9.35
N GLU A 23 1.96 -18.60 9.24
CA GLU A 23 1.55 -17.38 9.96
C GLU A 23 0.19 -16.82 9.52
N PHE A 24 -0.20 -17.04 8.26
CA PHE A 24 -1.49 -16.60 7.72
C PHE A 24 -2.50 -17.74 7.55
N ALA A 25 -2.22 -18.92 8.10
CA ALA A 25 -3.16 -20.03 8.08
C ALA A 25 -4.47 -19.63 8.78
N GLY A 26 -5.61 -19.83 8.11
CA GLY A 26 -6.91 -19.53 8.67
C GLY A 26 -7.34 -18.06 8.62
N HIS A 27 -6.51 -17.15 8.10
CA HIS A 27 -6.92 -15.75 7.87
C HIS A 27 -7.84 -15.67 6.64
N PRO A 28 -9.14 -15.32 6.79
CA PRO A 28 -10.06 -15.26 5.66
C PRO A 28 -9.61 -14.22 4.64
N GLY A 29 -9.68 -14.58 3.35
CA GLY A 29 -9.32 -13.67 2.26
C GLY A 29 -7.81 -13.47 2.05
N VAL A 30 -6.94 -14.08 2.86
CA VAL A 30 -5.49 -14.05 2.67
C VAL A 30 -5.03 -15.35 1.99
N LYS A 31 -4.27 -15.22 0.90
CA LYS A 31 -3.68 -16.34 0.17
C LYS A 31 -2.19 -16.11 -0.02
N VAL A 32 -1.39 -17.05 0.48
CA VAL A 32 0.07 -17.07 0.29
C VAL A 32 0.43 -18.02 -0.85
N THR A 33 1.09 -17.48 -1.86
CA THR A 33 1.64 -18.22 -3.01
C THR A 33 3.15 -18.02 -3.09
N LYS A 34 3.81 -18.51 -4.14
CA LYS A 34 5.26 -18.33 -4.29
C LYS A 34 5.57 -16.83 -4.34
N ASN A 35 6.36 -16.35 -3.38
CA ASN A 35 6.83 -14.96 -3.25
C ASN A 35 5.73 -13.90 -3.28
N LYS A 36 4.48 -14.26 -2.93
CA LYS A 36 3.36 -13.34 -3.02
C LYS A 36 2.28 -13.62 -1.99
N ILE A 37 1.77 -12.55 -1.38
CA ILE A 37 0.55 -12.54 -0.57
C ILE A 37 -0.55 -11.86 -1.38
N THR A 38 -1.75 -12.43 -1.36
CA THR A 38 -2.95 -11.80 -1.91
C THR A 38 -3.97 -11.65 -0.79
N VAL A 39 -4.50 -10.43 -0.62
CA VAL A 39 -5.58 -10.13 0.33
C VAL A 39 -6.79 -9.70 -0.47
N SER A 40 -7.92 -10.36 -0.29
CA SER A 40 -9.15 -10.09 -1.05
C SER A 40 -10.30 -9.72 -0.12
N HIS A 41 -10.99 -8.63 -0.45
CA HIS A 41 -12.20 -8.21 0.22
C HIS A 41 -13.41 -8.51 -0.68
N LYS A 42 -14.19 -9.54 -0.33
CA LYS A 42 -15.22 -10.11 -1.21
C LYS A 42 -16.33 -9.11 -1.55
N GLU A 43 -16.75 -8.29 -0.60
CA GLU A 43 -17.90 -7.41 -0.76
C GLU A 43 -17.64 -6.27 -1.75
N SER A 44 -16.44 -5.69 -1.72
CA SER A 44 -16.03 -4.62 -2.64
C SER A 44 -15.31 -5.13 -3.90
N GLY A 45 -15.01 -6.42 -3.97
CA GLY A 45 -14.15 -7.01 -5.00
C GLY A 45 -12.71 -6.48 -4.96
N ALA A 46 -12.32 -5.77 -3.89
CA ALA A 46 -11.00 -5.18 -3.78
C ALA A 46 -9.94 -6.24 -3.50
N VAL A 47 -8.77 -6.07 -4.10
CA VAL A 47 -7.66 -7.02 -4.02
C VAL A 47 -6.37 -6.27 -3.82
N ALA A 48 -5.61 -6.66 -2.80
CA ALA A 48 -4.23 -6.27 -2.61
C ALA A 48 -3.31 -7.44 -2.95
N THR A 49 -2.19 -7.15 -3.62
CA THR A 49 -1.10 -8.11 -3.85
C THR A 49 0.20 -7.54 -3.35
N LEU A 50 0.92 -8.32 -2.55
CA LEU A 50 2.24 -8.01 -2.02
C LEU A 50 3.22 -9.01 -2.61
N HIS A 51 4.20 -8.54 -3.38
CA HIS A 51 5.19 -9.36 -4.08
C HIS A 51 6.56 -9.18 -3.43
N PHE A 52 7.28 -10.28 -3.22
CA PHE A 52 8.66 -10.28 -2.73
C PHE A 52 9.60 -10.54 -3.90
N GLU A 53 10.19 -9.47 -4.44
CA GLU A 53 10.99 -9.52 -5.67
C GLU A 53 12.48 -9.45 -5.37
N TYR A 54 13.27 -10.32 -6.01
CA TYR A 54 14.72 -10.35 -5.82
C TYR A 54 15.43 -9.36 -6.73
N LEU A 55 16.14 -8.43 -6.12
CA LEU A 55 16.96 -7.41 -6.76
C LEU A 55 18.38 -7.92 -6.94
N ALA A 56 18.70 -8.39 -8.15
CA ALA A 56 19.97 -9.04 -8.43
C ALA A 56 21.21 -8.12 -8.26
N ASN A 57 21.06 -6.83 -8.56
CA ASN A 57 22.12 -5.82 -8.48
C ASN A 57 22.61 -5.57 -7.05
N ILE A 58 21.69 -5.55 -6.08
CA ILE A 58 22.00 -5.30 -4.66
C ILE A 58 21.88 -6.56 -3.79
N ARG A 59 21.52 -7.70 -4.40
CA ARG A 59 21.29 -9.00 -3.75
C ARG A 59 20.33 -8.88 -2.57
N ALA A 60 19.24 -8.15 -2.75
CA ALA A 60 18.22 -7.91 -1.73
C ALA A 60 16.83 -8.31 -2.22
N TYR A 61 15.85 -8.29 -1.33
CA TYR A 61 14.44 -8.39 -1.70
C TYR A 61 13.75 -7.07 -1.48
N GLU A 62 12.88 -6.69 -2.41
CA GLU A 62 11.88 -5.64 -2.18
C GLU A 62 10.50 -6.24 -1.93
N THR A 63 9.65 -5.47 -1.25
CA THR A 63 8.22 -5.71 -1.21
C THR A 63 7.52 -4.69 -2.11
N ILE A 64 6.73 -5.18 -3.07
CA ILE A 64 5.90 -4.36 -3.93
C ILE A 64 4.44 -4.61 -3.60
N ILE A 65 3.69 -3.56 -3.30
CA ILE A 65 2.27 -3.63 -2.96
C ILE A 65 1.45 -2.95 -4.04
N PHE A 66 0.47 -3.66 -4.56
CA PHE A 66 -0.54 -3.11 -5.46
C PHE A 66 -1.93 -3.34 -4.87
N VAL A 67 -2.78 -2.32 -4.92
CA VAL A 67 -4.20 -2.45 -4.53
C VAL A 67 -5.09 -1.99 -5.67
N GLU A 68 -5.97 -2.90 -6.08
CA GLU A 68 -7.09 -2.65 -6.98
C GLU A 68 -8.38 -2.63 -6.15
N HIS A 69 -9.19 -1.59 -6.31
CA HIS A 69 -10.45 -1.46 -5.58
C HIS A 69 -11.54 -0.98 -6.54
N PRO A 70 -12.28 -1.91 -7.19
CA PRO A 70 -13.21 -1.57 -8.26
C PRO A 70 -14.30 -0.59 -7.83
N THR A 71 -14.89 -0.78 -6.65
CA THR A 71 -15.92 0.13 -6.11
C THR A 71 -15.36 1.52 -5.85
N LEU A 72 -14.18 1.62 -5.22
CA LEU A 72 -13.52 2.90 -4.97
C LEU A 72 -13.09 3.58 -6.27
N ARG A 73 -12.66 2.81 -7.27
CA ARG A 73 -12.33 3.34 -8.59
C ARG A 73 -13.55 3.96 -9.26
N ALA A 74 -14.70 3.29 -9.22
CA ALA A 74 -15.94 3.84 -9.75
C ALA A 74 -16.36 5.14 -9.02
N GLU A 75 -16.15 5.23 -7.70
CA GLU A 75 -16.37 6.47 -6.95
C GLU A 75 -15.41 7.59 -7.37
N LEU A 76 -14.13 7.28 -7.57
CA LEU A 76 -13.14 8.25 -8.06
C LEU A 76 -13.49 8.74 -9.48
N ASP A 77 -13.96 7.85 -10.34
CA ASP A 77 -14.40 8.21 -11.70
C ASP A 77 -15.65 9.12 -11.67
N ARG A 78 -16.56 8.92 -10.69
CA ARG A 78 -17.72 9.82 -10.44
C ARG A 78 -17.30 11.19 -9.90
N ILE A 79 -16.32 11.22 -9.00
CA ILE A 79 -15.73 12.46 -8.46
C ILE A 79 -15.07 13.26 -9.59
N GLY A 80 -14.46 12.56 -10.56
CA GLY A 80 -13.86 13.16 -11.74
C GLY A 80 -12.75 14.18 -11.45
N PRO A 81 -11.66 13.83 -10.74
CA PRO A 81 -10.56 14.77 -10.50
C PRO A 81 -10.03 15.36 -11.83
N PRO A 82 -9.89 16.69 -11.94
CA PRO A 82 -9.50 17.36 -13.18
C PRO A 82 -7.98 17.31 -13.45
N TYR A 83 -7.27 16.41 -12.78
CA TYR A 83 -5.83 16.24 -12.84
C TYR A 83 -5.47 14.75 -12.89
N PRO A 84 -4.29 14.37 -13.41
CA PRO A 84 -3.90 12.97 -13.51
C PRO A 84 -3.68 12.32 -12.14
N SER A 85 -3.87 11.00 -12.09
CA SER A 85 -3.49 10.16 -10.95
C SER A 85 -1.98 10.22 -10.70
N ASN A 86 -1.55 10.12 -9.43
CA ASN A 86 -0.13 9.95 -9.09
C ASN A 86 0.41 8.58 -9.55
N LEU A 87 -0.48 7.60 -9.75
CA LEU A 87 -0.12 6.25 -10.18
C LEU A 87 -0.24 6.10 -11.71
N PRO A 88 0.71 5.39 -12.36
CA PRO A 88 0.73 5.22 -13.82
C PRO A 88 -0.33 4.24 -14.31
N ASN A 89 -0.75 3.27 -13.49
CA ASN A 89 -1.79 2.31 -13.83
C ASN A 89 -3.14 2.77 -13.26
N ALA A 90 -4.08 3.10 -14.14
CA ALA A 90 -5.40 3.60 -13.76
C ALA A 90 -6.24 2.62 -12.93
N LYS A 91 -5.95 1.31 -12.96
CA LYS A 91 -6.66 0.32 -12.13
C LYS A 91 -6.25 0.37 -10.66
N LEU A 92 -5.06 0.89 -10.36
CA LEU A 92 -4.53 0.91 -9.02
C LEU A 92 -5.04 2.12 -8.24
N VAL A 93 -5.40 1.89 -6.99
CA VAL A 93 -5.66 2.95 -6.00
C VAL A 93 -4.48 3.16 -5.05
N TYR A 94 -3.62 2.15 -4.93
CA TYR A 94 -2.37 2.21 -4.18
C TYR A 94 -1.27 1.39 -4.85
N SER A 95 -0.04 1.92 -4.83
CA SER A 95 1.16 1.27 -5.34
C SER A 95 2.37 1.73 -4.54
N MET A 96 3.07 0.80 -3.90
CA MET A 96 4.28 1.09 -3.13
C MET A 96 5.37 0.06 -3.40
N SER A 97 6.63 0.50 -3.44
CA SER A 97 7.81 -0.36 -3.44
C SER A 97 8.76 0.09 -2.33
N THR A 98 9.34 -0.89 -1.64
CA THR A 98 10.32 -0.67 -0.59
C THR A 98 11.68 -0.19 -1.10
N VAL A 99 11.96 -0.24 -2.40
CA VAL A 99 13.23 0.27 -2.96
C VAL A 99 13.41 1.76 -2.68
N THR A 100 12.30 2.49 -2.62
CA THR A 100 12.27 3.93 -2.33
C THR A 100 12.18 4.25 -0.84
N GLU A 101 12.25 3.24 0.02
CA GLU A 101 12.09 3.35 1.46
C GLU A 101 13.38 2.93 2.17
N ASP A 102 13.79 3.71 3.17
CA ASP A 102 15.05 3.46 3.87
C ASP A 102 15.03 2.13 4.63
N ASP A 103 16.14 1.37 4.53
CA ASP A 103 16.37 0.07 5.21
C ASP A 103 15.23 -0.95 5.05
N ALA A 104 14.48 -0.84 3.96
CA ALA A 104 13.26 -1.62 3.74
C ALA A 104 13.48 -2.91 2.91
N CYS A 105 14.69 -3.11 2.36
CA CYS A 105 15.02 -4.21 1.46
C CYS A 105 16.03 -5.17 2.11
N PRO A 106 15.60 -6.30 2.70
CA PRO A 106 16.52 -7.24 3.33
C PRO A 106 17.44 -7.91 2.30
N LEU A 107 18.73 -8.01 2.63
CA LEU A 107 19.70 -8.76 1.85
C LEU A 107 19.34 -10.25 1.80
N LEU A 108 19.70 -10.93 0.72
CA LEU A 108 19.56 -12.38 0.56
C LEU A 108 20.32 -13.09 1.70
N PRO A 109 19.62 -13.79 2.61
CA PRO A 109 20.28 -14.49 3.69
C PRO A 109 21.09 -15.68 3.15
N VAL A 110 22.23 -15.93 3.77
CA VAL A 110 23.18 -16.98 3.37
C VAL A 110 23.35 -18.08 4.42
N THR A 111 22.66 -17.96 5.55
CA THR A 111 22.66 -18.91 6.67
C THR A 111 21.23 -19.23 7.09
N GLU A 112 21.01 -20.36 7.75
CA GLU A 112 19.70 -20.74 8.28
C GLU A 112 19.16 -19.72 9.29
N GLN A 113 20.01 -19.27 10.23
CA GLN A 113 19.64 -18.20 11.16
C GLN A 113 19.28 -16.90 10.42
N GLY A 114 20.02 -16.55 9.37
CA GLY A 114 19.73 -15.39 8.55
C GLY A 114 18.38 -15.51 7.84
N ILE A 115 18.02 -16.71 7.36
CA ILE A 115 16.71 -16.97 6.76
C ILE A 115 15.60 -16.72 7.77
N GLU A 116 15.73 -17.29 8.98
CA GLU A 116 14.74 -17.11 10.04
C GLU A 116 14.57 -15.63 10.42
N THR A 117 15.68 -14.94 10.70
CA THR A 117 15.67 -13.52 11.06
C THR A 117 15.04 -12.66 9.97
N THR A 118 15.37 -12.91 8.70
CA THR A 118 14.77 -12.18 7.57
C THR A 118 13.27 -12.48 7.45
N CYS A 119 12.83 -13.72 7.63
CA CYS A 119 11.41 -14.09 7.62
C CYS A 119 10.64 -13.36 8.73
N GLN A 120 11.17 -13.34 9.95
CA GLN A 120 10.57 -12.63 11.09
C GLN A 120 10.53 -11.12 10.85
N GLY A 121 11.60 -10.53 10.31
CA GLY A 121 11.67 -9.11 9.97
C GLY A 121 10.62 -8.70 8.93
N LEU A 122 10.47 -9.50 7.87
CA LEU A 122 9.43 -9.30 6.86
C LEU A 122 8.03 -9.43 7.46
N LEU A 123 7.78 -10.46 8.27
CA LEU A 123 6.48 -10.64 8.94
C LEU A 123 6.13 -9.48 9.87
N ARG A 124 7.12 -8.98 10.62
CA ARG A 124 6.93 -7.82 11.50
C ARG A 124 6.49 -6.61 10.69
N ARG A 125 7.20 -6.28 9.60
CA ARG A 125 6.83 -5.19 8.68
C ARG A 125 5.42 -5.38 8.12
N LEU A 126 5.11 -6.59 7.65
CA LEU A 126 3.79 -6.91 7.12
C LEU A 126 2.70 -6.62 8.16
N ARG A 127 2.88 -7.06 9.41
CA ARG A 127 1.89 -6.89 10.48
C ARG A 127 1.76 -5.46 10.98
N GLU A 128 2.88 -4.75 11.10
CA GLU A 128 2.93 -3.43 11.73
C GLU A 128 2.66 -2.29 10.74
N ILE A 129 2.94 -2.48 9.45
CA ILE A 129 2.90 -1.42 8.45
C ILE A 129 2.01 -1.81 7.27
N ASP A 130 2.40 -2.85 6.53
CA ASP A 130 1.84 -3.07 5.19
C ASP A 130 0.38 -3.56 5.24
N LEU A 131 0.06 -4.53 6.10
CA LEU A 131 -1.29 -5.07 6.24
C LEU A 131 -2.29 -4.11 6.90
N PRO A 132 -1.91 -3.31 7.92
CA PRO A 132 -2.78 -2.23 8.40
C PRO A 132 -3.19 -1.25 7.30
N ILE A 133 -2.24 -0.77 6.48
CA ILE A 133 -2.52 0.13 5.35
C ILE A 133 -3.45 -0.56 4.34
N VAL A 134 -3.13 -1.79 3.96
CA VAL A 134 -3.98 -2.58 3.04
C VAL A 134 -5.39 -2.76 3.62
N SER A 135 -5.51 -3.09 4.90
CA SER A 135 -6.80 -3.28 5.57
C SER A 135 -7.63 -2.00 5.57
N ASN A 136 -7.03 -0.87 5.94
CA ASN A 136 -7.70 0.43 5.92
C ASN A 136 -8.18 0.78 4.51
N LEU A 137 -7.36 0.53 3.48
CA LEU A 137 -7.74 0.84 2.11
C LEU A 137 -8.82 -0.10 1.57
N LEU A 138 -8.73 -1.41 1.80
CA LEU A 138 -9.71 -2.37 1.32
C LEU A 138 -11.09 -2.15 1.94
N ASN A 139 -11.12 -1.81 3.24
CA ASN A 139 -12.35 -1.60 4.01
C ASN A 139 -12.82 -0.14 4.06
N LEU A 140 -12.09 0.79 3.43
CA LEU A 140 -12.29 2.24 3.60
C LEU A 140 -12.35 2.64 5.10
N GLY A 141 -11.48 2.06 5.91
CA GLY A 141 -11.44 2.30 7.36
C GLY A 141 -10.98 3.73 7.70
N PRO A 142 -11.29 4.22 8.91
CA PRO A 142 -10.97 5.59 9.32
C PRO A 142 -9.46 5.88 9.34
N GLY A 143 -8.63 4.86 9.56
CA GLY A 143 -7.18 4.96 9.52
C GLY A 143 -6.63 5.37 8.15
N LEU A 144 -7.40 5.15 7.07
CA LEU A 144 -6.99 5.48 5.70
C LEU A 144 -6.65 6.97 5.55
N VAL A 145 -7.34 7.85 6.28
CA VAL A 145 -7.06 9.30 6.23
C VAL A 145 -5.61 9.58 6.64
N ASN A 146 -5.17 8.99 7.75
CA ASN A 146 -3.80 9.16 8.23
C ASN A 146 -2.78 8.46 7.33
N ASP A 147 -3.10 7.28 6.81
CA ASP A 147 -2.23 6.54 5.90
C ASP A 147 -1.95 7.34 4.61
N VAL A 148 -2.98 7.98 4.05
CA VAL A 148 -2.85 8.81 2.84
C VAL A 148 -2.07 10.09 3.12
N ILE A 149 -2.35 10.80 4.22
CA ILE A 149 -1.59 12.01 4.60
C ILE A 149 -0.11 11.69 4.82
N ALA A 150 0.20 10.56 5.45
CA ALA A 150 1.57 10.17 5.73
C ALA A 150 2.36 9.87 4.44
N ARG A 151 1.72 9.25 3.43
CA ARG A 151 2.41 8.75 2.23
C ARG A 151 1.60 8.97 0.93
N PRO A 152 1.25 10.22 0.60
CA PRO A 152 0.30 10.53 -0.49
C PRO A 152 0.78 10.10 -1.87
N LYS A 153 2.11 10.09 -2.10
CA LYS A 153 2.72 9.68 -3.38
C LYS A 153 2.36 8.26 -3.82
N TYR A 154 1.98 7.37 -2.90
CA TYR A 154 1.63 5.98 -3.19
C TYR A 154 0.15 5.77 -3.54
N TYR A 155 -0.67 6.81 -3.50
CA TYR A 155 -2.10 6.73 -3.77
C TYR A 155 -2.47 7.48 -5.06
N SER A 156 -3.44 6.97 -5.83
CA SER A 156 -3.82 7.56 -7.13
C SER A 156 -4.33 9.00 -7.02
N TYR A 157 -5.26 9.25 -6.11
CA TYR A 157 -5.86 10.57 -5.87
C TYR A 157 -5.98 10.81 -4.35
N PRO A 158 -4.93 11.31 -3.68
CA PRO A 158 -4.86 11.36 -2.22
C PRO A 158 -6.07 12.03 -1.55
N VAL A 159 -6.39 13.27 -1.92
CA VAL A 159 -7.51 13.99 -1.30
C VAL A 159 -8.88 13.40 -1.66
N PRO A 160 -9.16 13.02 -2.92
CA PRO A 160 -10.39 12.27 -3.22
C PRO A 160 -10.54 10.96 -2.45
N LEU A 161 -9.46 10.22 -2.20
CA LEU A 161 -9.49 9.02 -1.37
C LEU A 161 -9.81 9.34 0.09
N ILE A 162 -9.20 10.39 0.64
CA ILE A 162 -9.50 10.90 1.99
C ILE A 162 -10.97 11.32 2.07
N PHE A 163 -11.48 12.04 1.08
CA PHE A 163 -12.89 12.45 1.00
C PHE A 163 -13.83 11.23 1.07
N VAL A 164 -13.57 10.19 0.27
CA VAL A 164 -14.38 8.96 0.29
C VAL A 164 -14.31 8.28 1.66
N ALA A 165 -13.13 8.21 2.27
CA ALA A 165 -12.95 7.62 3.60
C ALA A 165 -13.69 8.40 4.70
N LEU A 166 -13.62 9.74 4.69
CA LEU A 166 -14.34 10.59 5.62
C LEU A 166 -15.85 10.38 5.48
N ARG A 167 -16.35 10.42 4.24
CA ARG A 167 -17.77 10.23 3.93
C ARG A 167 -18.28 8.85 4.31
N SER A 168 -17.54 7.78 4.01
CA SER A 168 -17.95 6.40 4.33
C SER A 168 -18.02 6.13 5.83
N ASN A 169 -17.23 6.86 6.62
CA ASN A 169 -17.19 6.72 8.07
C ASN A 169 -17.99 7.81 8.82
N GLY A 170 -18.70 8.70 8.11
CA GLY A 170 -19.44 9.81 8.72
C GLY A 170 -18.55 10.77 9.52
N MET A 171 -17.29 10.90 9.14
CA MET A 171 -16.29 11.70 9.84
C MET A 171 -16.22 13.12 9.29
N LYS A 172 -15.97 14.08 10.19
CA LYS A 172 -15.58 15.45 9.85
C LYS A 172 -14.16 15.69 10.38
N PRO A 173 -13.21 16.12 9.53
CA PRO A 173 -11.87 16.46 10.00
C PRO A 173 -11.96 17.74 10.84
N ASP A 174 -11.15 17.82 11.90
CA ASP A 174 -10.89 19.09 12.58
C ASP A 174 -10.00 20.01 11.72
N GLU A 175 -9.76 21.24 12.20
CA GLU A 175 -8.98 22.24 11.47
C GLU A 175 -7.53 21.78 11.22
N ASP A 176 -6.91 21.09 12.17
CA ASP A 176 -5.54 20.60 12.06
C ASP A 176 -5.41 19.49 11.00
N VAL A 177 -6.34 18.52 11.02
CA VAL A 177 -6.41 17.46 10.02
C VAL A 177 -6.73 18.04 8.66
N LEU A 178 -7.67 18.99 8.56
CA LEU A 178 -8.00 19.65 7.30
C LEU A 178 -6.79 20.37 6.71
N ALA A 179 -6.02 21.10 7.53
CA ALA A 179 -4.79 21.76 7.12
C ALA A 179 -3.76 20.76 6.58
N ARG A 180 -3.62 19.58 7.21
CA ARG A 180 -2.73 18.50 6.73
C ARG A 180 -3.21 17.89 5.41
N ILE A 181 -4.52 17.70 5.23
CA ILE A 181 -5.11 17.20 3.98
C ILE A 181 -4.82 18.18 2.82
N LEU A 182 -4.92 19.48 3.08
CA LEU A 182 -4.69 20.54 2.08
C LEU A 182 -3.23 20.99 1.99
N SER A 183 -2.31 20.33 2.70
CA SER A 183 -0.89 20.67 2.65
C SER A 183 -0.27 20.32 1.30
N GLU A 184 0.83 21.01 0.98
CA GLU A 184 1.66 20.71 -0.18
C GLU A 184 2.12 19.25 -0.23
N GLN A 185 2.41 18.67 0.95
CA GLN A 185 2.79 17.26 1.06
C GLN A 185 1.70 16.34 0.50
N THR A 186 0.45 16.51 0.94
CA THR A 186 -0.69 15.66 0.52
C THR A 186 -1.08 15.91 -0.94
N LEU A 187 -1.05 17.16 -1.38
CA LEU A 187 -1.46 17.53 -2.73
C LEU A 187 -0.39 17.20 -3.78
N GLY A 188 0.89 17.18 -3.42
CA GLY A 188 2.01 16.86 -4.30
C GLY A 188 2.10 17.84 -5.46
N TYR A 189 2.70 19.01 -5.22
CA TYR A 189 2.86 20.06 -6.23
C TYR A 189 4.08 19.82 -7.12
N THR A 190 4.05 18.76 -7.92
CA THR A 190 4.94 18.66 -9.08
C THR A 190 4.30 19.29 -10.33
N ASN A 191 2.96 19.31 -10.42
CA ASN A 191 2.15 19.91 -11.49
C ASN A 191 0.71 20.23 -10.99
N HIS A 192 -0.05 21.04 -11.74
CA HIS A 192 -1.50 21.28 -11.54
C HIS A 192 -1.92 21.86 -10.17
N ARG A 193 -1.07 22.67 -9.53
CA ARG A 193 -1.29 23.21 -8.18
C ARG A 193 -2.66 23.89 -8.00
N GLU A 194 -2.96 24.92 -8.80
CA GLU A 194 -4.22 25.67 -8.67
C GLU A 194 -5.47 24.80 -8.89
N GLN A 195 -5.39 23.86 -9.85
CA GLN A 195 -6.48 22.91 -10.12
C GLN A 195 -6.69 21.96 -8.93
N LYS A 196 -5.60 21.44 -8.35
CA LYS A 196 -5.65 20.58 -7.16
C LYS A 196 -6.20 21.33 -5.95
N GLU A 197 -5.73 22.55 -5.69
CA GLU A 197 -6.18 23.36 -4.55
C GLU A 197 -7.68 23.67 -4.67
N SER A 198 -8.10 24.27 -5.79
CA SER A 198 -9.50 24.67 -6.00
C SER A 198 -10.47 23.50 -5.94
N PHE A 199 -10.18 22.41 -6.67
CA PHE A 199 -11.02 21.22 -6.70
C PHE A 199 -11.13 20.54 -5.33
N ASN A 200 -10.00 20.34 -4.64
CA ASN A 200 -10.00 19.60 -3.38
C ASN A 200 -10.62 20.40 -2.22
N MET A 201 -10.46 21.72 -2.21
CA MET A 201 -11.19 22.57 -1.25
C MET A 201 -12.71 22.48 -1.44
N GLN A 202 -13.18 22.53 -2.69
CA GLN A 202 -14.61 22.38 -2.99
C GLN A 202 -15.12 20.98 -2.61
N LEU A 203 -14.35 19.94 -2.94
CA LEU A 203 -14.70 18.56 -2.61
C LEU A 203 -14.84 18.36 -1.10
N LEU A 204 -13.87 18.83 -0.32
CA LEU A 204 -13.91 18.70 1.14
C LEU A 204 -14.99 19.58 1.79
N GLY A 205 -15.32 20.73 1.20
CA GLY A 205 -16.43 21.58 1.64
C GLY A 205 -17.80 20.90 1.54
N SER A 206 -17.92 19.83 0.75
CA SER A 206 -19.15 19.02 0.65
C SER A 206 -19.25 17.90 1.69
N VAL A 207 -18.20 17.66 2.49
CA VAL A 207 -18.20 16.66 3.57
C VAL A 207 -19.08 17.14 4.72
N GLY A 208 -20.35 16.77 4.68
CA GLY A 208 -21.31 17.00 5.75
C GLY A 208 -22.33 18.11 5.53
N SER A 209 -22.57 18.49 4.26
CA SER A 209 -23.84 19.04 3.78
C SER A 209 -24.89 17.95 3.58
#